data_AF-A0A842XBT1-F1
#
_entry.id   AF-A0A842XBT1-F1
#
_cell.length_a   1.000
_cell.length_b   1.000
_cell.length_c   1.000
_cell.angle_alpha   90.00
_cell.angle_beta   90.00
_cell.angle_gamma   90.00
#
_symmetry.space_group_name_H-M   'P 1'
#
loop_
_entity.id
_entity.type
_entity.pdbx_description
1 polymer ?
#
loop_
_entity_poly.entity_id
_entity_poly.type
_entity_poly.pdbx_seq_one_letter_code
_entity_poly.pdbx_strand_id
1 'polypeptide(L)'
;MTVVDEEFEDLKRGIRDMVLLFKTIWDEVDHQFSELPREERHRIFSIIAPFLTDTLSAMVKGEDAMEDLTKPKGKRHGKKRR
;
A
#
# COMPACT_ATOMS: atom_id res chain seq x y z
N MET A 1 -12.77 -11.04 -30.04
CA MET A 1 -12.37 -10.62 -28.69
C MET A 1 -13.34 -9.54 -28.29
N THR A 2 -14.19 -9.83 -27.30
CA THR A 2 -15.24 -8.91 -26.86
C THR A 2 -14.73 -8.09 -25.69
N VAL A 3 -15.27 -6.89 -25.46
CA VAL A 3 -14.90 -6.00 -24.34
C VAL A 3 -14.94 -6.74 -22.98
N VAL A 4 -15.84 -7.73 -22.85
CA VAL A 4 -15.98 -8.60 -21.67
C VAL A 4 -14.76 -9.51 -21.45
N ASP A 5 -14.10 -9.96 -22.52
CA ASP A 5 -12.89 -10.78 -22.42
C ASP A 5 -11.71 -9.96 -21.91
N GLU A 6 -11.60 -8.69 -22.32
CA GLU A 6 -10.52 -7.78 -21.90
C GLU A 6 -10.67 -7.40 -20.41
N GLU A 7 -11.87 -7.03 -19.97
CA GLU A 7 -12.14 -6.72 -18.56
C GLU A 7 -11.85 -7.91 -17.63
N PHE A 8 -12.15 -9.13 -18.08
CA PHE A 8 -11.90 -10.34 -17.30
C PHE A 8 -10.41 -10.68 -17.18
N GLU A 9 -9.64 -10.49 -18.25
CA GLU A 9 -8.18 -10.69 -18.21
C GLU A 9 -7.47 -9.61 -17.39
N ASP A 10 -7.95 -8.37 -17.40
CA ASP A 10 -7.44 -7.31 -16.55
C ASP A 10 -7.73 -7.58 -15.07
N LEU A 11 -8.93 -8.08 -14.74
CA LEU A 11 -9.26 -8.51 -13.38
C LEU A 11 -8.33 -9.64 -12.92
N LYS A 12 -8.10 -10.67 -13.75
CA LYS A 12 -7.16 -11.75 -13.43
C LYS A 12 -5.76 -11.23 -13.16
N ARG A 13 -5.30 -10.26 -13.97
CA ARG A 13 -3.98 -9.65 -13.81
C ARG A 13 -3.90 -8.90 -12.48
N GLY A 14 -4.89 -8.07 -12.15
CA GLY A 14 -4.95 -7.36 -10.88
C GLY A 14 -4.95 -8.30 -9.66
N ILE A 15 -5.72 -9.39 -9.71
CA ILE A 15 -5.71 -10.42 -8.65
C ILE A 15 -4.34 -11.07 -8.53
N ARG A 16 -3.73 -11.45 -9.66
CA ARG A 16 -2.40 -12.08 -9.68
C ARG A 16 -1.34 -11.17 -9.06
N ASP A 17 -1.35 -9.89 -9.42
CA ASP A 17 -0.38 -8.90 -8.94
C ASP A 17 -0.57 -8.65 -7.43
N MET A 18 -1.82 -8.58 -6.96
CA MET A 18 -2.13 -8.50 -5.53
C MET A 18 -1.61 -9.72 -4.76
N VAL A 19 -1.86 -10.94 -5.25
CA VAL A 19 -1.36 -12.17 -4.61
C VAL A 19 0.17 -12.18 -4.53
N LEU A 20 0.85 -11.76 -5.60
CA LEU A 20 2.32 -11.68 -5.63
C LEU A 20 2.84 -10.64 -4.63
N LEU A 21 2.18 -9.49 -4.52
CA LEU A 21 2.53 -8.46 -3.54
C LEU A 21 2.42 -8.99 -2.11
N PHE A 22 1.27 -9.56 -1.74
CA PHE A 22 1.07 -10.12 -0.41
C PHE A 22 2.07 -11.24 -0.09
N LYS A 23 2.37 -12.11 -1.06
CA LYS A 23 3.40 -13.13 -0.89
C LYS A 23 4.77 -12.51 -0.63
N THR A 24 5.15 -11.50 -1.41
CA THR A 24 6.45 -10.83 -1.26
C THR A 24 6.60 -10.19 0.12
N ILE A 25 5.55 -9.51 0.59
CA ILE A 25 5.53 -8.91 1.93
C ILE A 25 5.64 -10.01 3.00
N TRP A 26 4.93 -11.13 2.83
CA TRP A 26 5.01 -12.25 3.76
C TRP A 26 6.42 -12.86 3.79
N ASP A 27 7.02 -13.13 2.64
CA ASP A 27 8.36 -13.72 2.54
C ASP A 27 9.42 -12.80 3.19
N GLU A 28 9.30 -11.48 3.02
CA GLU A 28 10.18 -10.51 3.67
C GLU A 28 9.99 -10.48 5.19
N VAL A 29 8.75 -10.51 5.69
CA VAL A 29 8.47 -10.61 7.13
C VAL A 29 9.00 -11.92 7.71
N ASP A 30 8.84 -13.03 6.98
CA ASP A 30 9.33 -14.35 7.39
C ASP A 30 10.86 -14.35 7.50
N HIS A 31 11.54 -13.67 6.57
CA HIS A 31 12.99 -13.53 6.54
C HIS A 31 13.53 -12.60 7.65
N GLN A 32 13.02 -11.37 7.75
CA GLN A 32 13.53 -10.37 8.72
C GLN A 32 13.24 -10.74 10.17
N PHE A 33 12.13 -11.43 10.42
CA PHE A 33 11.69 -11.80 11.76
C PHE A 33 11.74 -13.31 11.99
N SER A 34 12.68 -14.02 11.35
CA SER A 34 12.77 -15.48 11.36
C SER A 34 12.90 -16.09 12.76
N GLU A 35 13.40 -15.32 13.73
CA GLU A 35 13.53 -15.72 15.13
C GLU A 35 12.21 -15.69 15.91
N LEU A 36 11.19 -14.98 15.40
CA LEU A 36 9.90 -14.85 16.06
C LEU A 36 8.97 -16.05 15.78
N PRO A 37 8.10 -16.40 16.74
CA PRO A 37 7.01 -17.35 16.49
C PRO A 37 6.17 -16.92 15.28
N ARG A 38 5.64 -17.91 14.56
CA ARG A 38 4.81 -17.66 13.37
C ARG A 38 3.63 -16.72 13.64
N GLU A 39 3.02 -16.82 14.82
CA GLU A 39 1.89 -15.96 15.21
C GLU A 39 2.28 -14.48 15.31
N GLU A 40 3.48 -14.19 15.82
CA GLU A 40 3.98 -12.80 15.91
C GLU A 40 4.32 -12.25 14.52
N ARG A 41 4.95 -13.07 13.66
CA ARG A 41 5.16 -12.73 12.25
C ARG A 41 3.86 -12.45 11.52
N HIS A 42 2.82 -13.25 11.77
CA HIS A 42 1.47 -13.02 11.23
C HIS A 42 0.89 -11.68 11.68
N ARG A 43 1.06 -11.31 12.95
CA ARG A 43 0.62 -10.00 13.47
C ARG A 43 1.36 -8.86 12.76
N ILE A 44 2.68 -8.96 12.63
CA ILE A 44 3.50 -7.96 11.92
C ILE A 44 3.04 -7.81 10.47
N PHE A 45 2.90 -8.93 9.75
CA PHE A 45 2.39 -8.96 8.38
C PHE A 45 1.02 -8.29 8.27
N SER A 46 0.09 -8.61 9.17
CA SER A 46 -1.27 -8.06 9.15
C SER A 46 -1.33 -6.53 9.33
N ILE A 47 -0.31 -5.93 9.94
CA ILE A 47 -0.18 -4.48 10.12
C ILE A 47 0.50 -3.84 8.91
N ILE A 48 1.58 -4.46 8.42
CA ILE A 48 2.43 -3.88 7.36
C ILE A 48 1.77 -4.02 5.98
N ALA A 49 1.16 -5.17 5.68
CA ALA A 49 0.66 -5.43 4.34
C ALA A 49 -0.42 -4.45 3.85
N PRO A 50 -1.43 -4.06 4.67
CA PRO A 50 -2.38 -3.02 4.29
C PRO A 50 -1.70 -1.66 4.06
N PHE A 51 -0.76 -1.27 4.94
CA PHE A 51 -0.05 0.01 4.84
C PHE A 51 0.78 0.12 3.55
N LEU A 52 1.47 -0.96 3.18
CA LEU A 52 2.23 -1.02 1.92
C LEU A 52 1.31 -1.00 0.70
N THR A 53 0.19 -1.73 0.76
CA THR A 53 -0.80 -1.76 -0.33
C THR A 53 -1.43 -0.38 -0.55
N ASP A 54 -1.76 0.33 0.53
CA ASP A 54 -2.29 1.70 0.47
C ASP A 54 -1.27 2.68 -0.08
N THR A 55 -0.01 2.58 0.37
CA THR A 55 1.09 3.43 -0.13
C THR A 55 1.34 3.22 -1.61
N LEU A 56 1.43 1.97 -2.06
CA LEU A 56 1.62 1.63 -3.47
C LEU A 56 0.43 2.09 -4.31
N SER A 57 -0.80 1.88 -3.82
CA SER A 57 -2.02 2.36 -4.49
C SER A 57 -2.07 3.88 -4.58
N ALA A 58 -1.61 4.58 -3.53
CA ALA A 58 -1.52 6.03 -3.51
C ALA A 58 -0.42 6.55 -4.46
N MET A 59 0.72 5.86 -4.59
CA MET A 59 1.76 6.19 -5.56
C MET A 59 1.30 5.99 -7.00
N VAL A 60 0.58 4.89 -7.28
CA VAL A 60 0.00 4.63 -8.62
C VAL A 60 -1.06 5.66 -8.99
N LYS A 61 -1.84 6.14 -8.02
CA LYS A 61 -2.80 7.24 -8.21
C LYS A 61 -2.16 8.64 -8.11
N GLY A 62 -0.87 8.71 -7.81
CA GLY A 62 -0.24 9.85 -7.18
C GLY A 62 1.03 10.36 -7.86
N GLU A 63 1.20 10.13 -9.16
CA GLU A 63 2.00 11.08 -9.96
C GLU A 63 1.47 12.53 -9.82
N ASP A 64 0.22 12.72 -9.35
CA ASP A 64 -0.35 14.00 -8.90
C ASP A 64 -0.45 14.22 -7.37
N ALA A 65 -0.12 13.23 -6.52
CA ALA A 65 -0.40 13.29 -5.06
C ALA A 65 0.85 13.40 -4.16
N MET A 66 2.06 13.21 -4.70
CA MET A 66 3.32 13.38 -3.95
C MET A 66 3.55 14.81 -3.44
N GLU A 67 2.88 15.82 -4.01
CA GLU A 67 2.98 17.21 -3.55
C GLU A 67 2.35 17.49 -2.17
N ASP A 68 1.47 16.62 -1.66
CA ASP A 68 0.72 16.91 -0.42
C ASP A 68 1.34 16.27 0.83
N LEU A 69 2.20 15.25 0.65
CA LEU A 69 2.87 14.56 1.77
C LEU A 69 4.19 15.21 2.20
N THR A 70 4.80 16.06 1.35
CA THR A 70 6.06 16.75 1.64
C THR A 70 5.87 18.16 2.20
N LYS A 71 4.62 18.68 2.23
CA LYS A 71 4.34 19.99 2.82
C LYS A 71 4.38 19.90 4.35
N PRO A 72 5.31 20.58 5.03
CA PRO A 72 5.26 20.65 6.48
C PRO A 72 3.95 21.33 6.88
N LYS A 73 3.23 20.76 7.88
CA LYS A 73 2.09 21.38 8.56
C LYS A 73 2.54 22.66 9.27
N GLY A 74 2.77 23.71 8.50
CA GLY A 74 3.15 25.02 8.96
C GLY A 74 1.93 25.77 9.49
N LYS A 75 1.84 25.86 10.82
CA LYS A 75 1.24 26.94 11.61
C LYS A 75 -0.02 27.60 11.01
N ARG A 76 -1.20 27.17 11.48
CA ARG A 76 -2.38 28.07 11.54
C ARG A 76 -2.04 29.22 12.48
N HIS A 77 -1.41 30.26 11.95
CA HIS A 77 -1.23 31.51 12.63
C HIS A 77 -2.59 32.19 12.70
N GLY A 78 -3.12 32.33 13.91
CA GLY A 78 -4.33 33.09 14.17
C GLY A 78 -4.20 34.49 13.58
N LYS A 79 -5.20 34.91 12.81
CA LYS A 79 -5.38 36.31 12.44
C LYS A 79 -6.57 36.84 13.23
N LYS A 80 -6.25 37.44 14.38
CA LYS A 80 -7.15 38.30 15.14
C LYS A 80 -7.12 39.68 14.48
N ARG A 81 -8.32 40.17 14.11
CA ARG A 81 -8.74 41.58 13.94
C ARG A 81 -8.04 42.47 12.89
N ARG A 82 -8.84 43.02 11.98
CA ARG A 82 -9.28 44.43 12.08
C ARG A 82 -10.69 44.57 11.54
#